data_AF-A0A938ZKZ6-F1
#
_entry.id   AF-A0A938ZKZ6-F1
#
_cell.length_a   1.000
_cell.length_b   1.000
_cell.length_c   1.000
_cell.angle_alpha   90.00
_cell.angle_beta   90.00
_cell.angle_gamma   90.00
#
_symmetry.space_group_name_H-M   'P 1'
#
loop_
_entity.id
_entity.type
_entity.pdbx_description
1 polymer ?
#
loop_
_entity_poly.entity_id
_entity_poly.type
_entity_poly.pdbx_seq_one_letter_code
_entity_poly.pdbx_strand_id
1 'polypeptide(L)'
;MNKVFAAGLKQLIIIPATLLAIGISTSVAFAQNKLYSPIPLSNSTELSDSLSDKDIPTGQGGFARDYTVKLQKGDNLAVDLSSENFDSIITLLAPDGSTLAENDDGPDGSSNSLLFTRIVETGNYVIRVRSFGETGVGAFKLKVTKLQPIK
;
A
#
# COMPACT_ATOMS: atom_id res chain seq x y z
N MET A 1 -7.89 -29.10 85.23
CA MET A 1 -6.73 -28.61 86.00
C MET A 1 -5.79 -27.88 85.04
N ASN A 2 -5.55 -26.61 85.38
CA ASN A 2 -4.44 -25.71 85.03
C ASN A 2 -4.18 -25.28 83.58
N LYS A 3 -4.50 -23.99 83.34
CA LYS A 3 -3.89 -23.08 82.36
C LYS A 3 -2.45 -22.74 82.77
N VAL A 4 -1.50 -22.65 81.81
CA VAL A 4 -0.40 -21.64 81.68
C VAL A 4 0.20 -21.88 80.25
N PHE A 5 0.63 -20.96 79.39
CA PHE A 5 1.44 -19.76 79.58
C PHE A 5 1.17 -18.67 78.53
N ALA A 6 1.39 -17.43 78.95
CA ALA A 6 1.23 -16.19 78.21
C ALA A 6 2.44 -15.84 77.31
N ALA A 7 2.16 -14.97 76.33
CA ALA A 7 2.95 -13.87 75.75
C ALA A 7 4.39 -13.64 76.29
N GLY A 8 5.39 -13.21 75.54
CA GLY A 8 5.53 -12.66 74.18
C GLY A 8 6.85 -11.86 74.13
N LEU A 9 7.38 -11.50 72.95
CA LEU A 9 8.23 -10.31 72.80
C LEU A 9 8.29 -9.88 71.32
N LYS A 10 7.95 -8.61 71.07
CA LYS A 10 8.17 -7.91 69.80
C LYS A 10 9.64 -7.53 69.67
N GLN A 11 10.25 -7.74 68.50
CA GLN A 11 11.22 -6.80 67.95
C GLN A 11 11.33 -6.96 66.43
N LEU A 12 11.03 -5.86 65.72
CA LEU A 12 11.34 -5.62 64.31
C LEU A 12 12.82 -5.89 64.05
N ILE A 13 13.19 -6.35 62.85
CA ILE A 13 14.38 -5.87 62.11
C ILE A 13 14.30 -6.29 60.63
N ILE A 14 14.14 -5.24 59.80
CA ILE A 14 14.82 -4.95 58.53
C ILE A 14 14.58 -5.89 57.34
N ILE A 15 13.84 -5.36 56.35
CA ILE A 15 13.78 -5.82 54.97
C ILE A 15 15.12 -5.50 54.29
N PRO A 16 15.86 -6.46 53.70
CA PRO A 16 16.78 -6.15 52.62
C PRO A 16 16.03 -6.31 51.31
N ALA A 17 15.77 -5.16 50.69
CA ALA A 17 15.32 -5.04 49.32
C ALA A 17 16.36 -5.65 48.38
N THR A 18 15.94 -6.63 47.56
CA THR A 18 16.36 -6.78 46.15
C THR A 18 15.56 -7.93 45.50
N LEU A 19 14.35 -7.62 45.05
CA LEU A 19 13.72 -8.43 44.01
C LEU A 19 14.26 -7.92 42.67
N LEU A 20 15.28 -8.59 42.13
CA LEU A 20 15.77 -8.31 40.78
C LEU A 20 14.77 -8.88 39.78
N ALA A 21 13.72 -8.11 39.48
CA ALA A 21 12.83 -8.43 38.36
C ALA A 21 13.61 -8.17 37.06
N ILE A 22 14.15 -9.23 36.46
CA ILE A 22 14.63 -9.20 35.09
C ILE A 22 13.39 -9.12 34.19
N GLY A 23 12.89 -7.91 34.00
CA GLY A 23 11.91 -7.62 32.95
C GLY A 23 12.61 -7.71 31.62
N ILE A 24 12.62 -8.90 31.01
CA ILE A 24 13.00 -9.03 29.59
C ILE A 24 11.83 -8.47 28.79
N SER A 25 11.78 -7.15 28.62
CA SER A 25 10.97 -6.52 27.59
C SER A 25 11.65 -6.81 26.25
N THR A 26 11.51 -8.03 25.73
CA THR A 26 11.76 -8.24 24.30
C THR A 26 10.61 -7.54 23.57
N SER A 27 10.82 -6.30 23.17
CA SER A 27 10.13 -5.79 22.00
C SER A 27 10.61 -6.65 20.82
N VAL A 28 9.89 -7.73 20.56
CA VAL A 28 9.94 -8.40 19.26
C VAL A 28 9.36 -7.39 18.27
N ALA A 29 10.24 -6.52 17.75
CA ALA A 29 9.98 -5.79 16.54
C ALA A 29 9.95 -6.84 15.43
N PHE A 30 8.78 -7.43 15.20
CA PHE A 30 8.54 -8.19 13.99
C PHE A 30 8.67 -7.20 12.84
N ALA A 31 9.82 -7.24 12.16
CA ALA A 31 9.93 -6.67 10.83
C ALA A 31 8.91 -7.42 9.96
N GLN A 32 7.72 -6.87 9.84
CA GLN A 32 6.69 -7.42 8.96
C GLN A 32 7.24 -7.26 7.55
N ASN A 33 7.72 -8.35 6.94
CA ASN A 33 8.15 -8.35 5.54
C ASN A 33 6.95 -7.92 4.71
N LYS A 34 6.96 -6.65 4.27
CA LYS A 34 5.90 -6.09 3.45
C LYS A 34 6.03 -6.69 2.05
N LEU A 35 5.34 -7.81 1.83
CA LEU A 35 5.35 -8.55 0.57
C LEU A 35 4.81 -7.73 -0.61
N TYR A 36 4.05 -6.67 -0.33
CA TYR A 36 3.46 -5.79 -1.33
C TYR A 36 3.67 -4.31 -0.99
N SER A 37 4.38 -3.61 -1.87
CA SER A 37 4.70 -2.19 -1.71
C SER A 37 4.60 -1.44 -3.04
N PRO A 38 3.41 -0.88 -3.36
CA PRO A 38 3.25 -0.04 -4.54
C PRO A 38 4.21 1.16 -4.50
N ILE A 39 4.65 1.58 -5.69
CA ILE A 39 5.56 2.70 -5.88
C ILE A 39 4.80 4.00 -5.60
N PRO A 40 5.21 4.83 -4.62
CA PRO A 40 4.53 6.10 -4.38
C PRO A 40 4.68 7.04 -5.57
N LEU A 41 3.57 7.56 -6.09
CA LEU A 41 3.63 8.64 -7.06
C LEU A 41 3.99 9.94 -6.34
N SER A 42 5.08 10.54 -6.78
CA SER A 42 5.46 11.90 -6.44
C SER A 42 4.39 12.90 -6.92
N ASN A 43 4.48 14.15 -6.49
CA ASN A 43 3.63 15.23 -7.04
C ASN A 43 3.89 15.53 -8.55
N SER A 44 4.77 14.77 -9.21
CA SER A 44 4.96 14.85 -10.66
C SER A 44 3.74 14.26 -11.37
N THR A 45 3.26 14.98 -12.38
CA THR A 45 2.12 14.55 -13.19
C THR A 45 2.48 13.49 -14.22
N GLU A 46 3.76 13.20 -14.46
CA GLU A 46 4.22 12.29 -15.50
C GLU A 46 5.48 11.53 -15.06
N LEU A 47 5.57 10.26 -15.44
CA LEU A 47 6.67 9.33 -15.14
C LEU A 47 6.94 8.44 -16.37
N SER A 48 8.21 8.24 -16.70
CA SER A 48 8.65 7.17 -17.61
C SER A 48 9.19 5.99 -16.80
N ASP A 49 8.78 4.78 -17.15
CA ASP A 49 9.18 3.56 -16.45
C ASP A 49 9.13 2.34 -17.40
N SER A 50 9.35 1.12 -16.90
CA SER A 50 9.25 -0.11 -17.70
C SER A 50 8.49 -1.20 -16.97
N LEU A 51 7.64 -1.94 -17.68
CA LEU A 51 7.07 -3.20 -17.22
C LEU A 51 8.06 -4.33 -17.54
N SER A 52 8.27 -5.26 -16.63
CA SER A 52 9.27 -6.34 -16.75
C SER A 52 8.78 -7.64 -16.13
N ASP A 53 9.51 -8.72 -16.39
CA ASP A 53 9.24 -10.07 -15.85
C ASP A 53 9.56 -10.22 -14.36
N LYS A 54 10.12 -9.19 -13.73
CA LYS A 54 10.38 -9.13 -12.28
C LYS A 54 9.27 -8.41 -11.51
N ASP A 55 8.29 -7.87 -12.21
CA ASP A 55 7.16 -7.18 -11.61
C ASP A 55 6.09 -8.18 -11.14
N ILE A 56 4.97 -7.67 -10.66
CA ILE A 56 3.97 -8.47 -9.95
C ILE A 56 3.32 -9.46 -10.94
N PRO A 57 3.48 -10.77 -10.78
CA PRO A 57 2.81 -11.72 -11.66
C PRO A 57 1.30 -11.64 -11.46
N THR A 58 0.54 -11.53 -12.55
CA THR A 58 -0.92 -11.38 -12.50
C THR A 58 -1.64 -12.70 -12.24
N GLY A 59 -0.94 -13.83 -12.37
CA GLY A 59 -1.53 -15.17 -12.38
C GLY A 59 -2.24 -15.53 -13.69
N GLN A 60 -2.23 -14.64 -14.67
CA GLN A 60 -2.81 -14.80 -16.01
C GLN A 60 -1.71 -14.59 -17.08
N GLY A 61 -0.52 -15.16 -16.85
CA GLY A 61 0.64 -15.07 -17.75
C GLY A 61 1.44 -13.76 -17.71
N GLY A 62 0.80 -12.60 -17.48
CA GLY A 62 1.46 -11.29 -17.51
C GLY A 62 1.99 -10.75 -16.17
N PHE A 63 2.47 -9.50 -16.23
CA PHE A 63 3.02 -8.76 -15.09
C PHE A 63 2.29 -7.44 -14.86
N ALA A 64 2.41 -6.89 -13.65
CA ALA A 64 1.80 -5.64 -13.24
C ALA A 64 2.77 -4.77 -12.45
N ARG A 65 2.74 -3.46 -12.69
CA ARG A 65 3.39 -2.46 -11.84
C ARG A 65 2.36 -1.58 -11.18
N ASP A 66 2.45 -1.50 -9.85
CA ASP A 66 1.49 -0.79 -9.02
C ASP A 66 2.09 0.50 -8.46
N TYR A 67 1.32 1.57 -8.60
CA TYR A 67 1.67 2.91 -8.17
C TYR A 67 0.62 3.41 -7.18
N THR A 68 1.03 3.91 -6.00
CA THR A 68 0.07 4.44 -5.03
C THR A 68 -0.07 5.96 -5.14
N VAL A 69 -1.32 6.43 -5.06
CA VAL A 69 -1.66 7.85 -5.08
C VAL A 69 -2.72 8.14 -4.01
N LYS A 70 -2.52 9.21 -3.24
CA LYS A 70 -3.52 9.70 -2.30
C LYS A 70 -4.52 10.59 -3.04
N LEU A 71 -5.80 10.23 -3.03
CA LEU A 71 -6.89 10.97 -3.67
C LEU A 71 -7.92 11.40 -2.64
N GLN A 72 -8.62 12.49 -2.93
CA GLN A 72 -9.68 13.04 -2.09
C GLN A 72 -11.04 12.84 -2.75
N LYS A 73 -12.07 12.65 -1.92
CA LYS A 73 -13.46 12.70 -2.39
C LYS A 73 -13.70 13.99 -3.17
N GLY A 74 -14.17 13.83 -4.40
CA GLY A 74 -14.46 14.92 -5.32
C GLY A 74 -13.35 15.24 -6.32
N ASP A 75 -12.17 14.61 -6.21
CA ASP A 75 -11.15 14.67 -7.26
C ASP A 75 -11.72 14.09 -8.56
N ASN A 76 -11.42 14.73 -9.69
CA ASN A 76 -11.57 14.12 -11.01
C ASN A 76 -10.18 13.67 -11.46
N LEU A 77 -9.99 12.37 -11.63
CA LEU A 77 -8.72 11.76 -11.99
C LEU A 77 -8.70 11.44 -13.49
N ALA A 78 -7.64 11.85 -14.17
CA ALA A 78 -7.27 11.36 -15.50
C ALA A 78 -5.92 10.64 -15.42
N VAL A 79 -5.85 9.44 -16.01
CA VAL A 79 -4.64 8.63 -16.12
C VAL A 79 -4.43 8.30 -17.58
N ASP A 80 -3.35 8.82 -18.17
CA ASP A 80 -2.89 8.42 -19.50
C ASP A 80 -1.74 7.41 -19.34
N LEU A 81 -1.82 6.32 -20.08
CA LEU A 81 -0.77 5.32 -20.18
C LEU A 81 -0.44 5.09 -21.65
N SER A 82 0.82 5.27 -22.02
CA SER A 82 1.27 5.03 -23.38
C SER A 82 2.48 4.10 -23.44
N SER A 83 2.50 3.17 -24.39
CA SER A 83 3.64 2.30 -24.66
C SER A 83 3.73 1.93 -26.14
N GLU A 84 4.94 1.98 -26.67
CA GLU A 84 5.26 1.44 -28.00
C GLU A 84 5.61 -0.06 -27.94
N ASN A 85 5.68 -0.65 -26.74
CA ASN A 85 6.14 -2.02 -26.52
C ASN A 85 5.02 -3.00 -26.21
N PHE A 86 3.89 -2.52 -25.69
CA PHE A 86 2.75 -3.37 -25.35
C PHE A 86 1.44 -2.60 -25.45
N ASP A 87 0.37 -3.35 -25.66
CA ASP A 87 -1.00 -2.86 -25.58
C ASP A 87 -1.37 -2.66 -24.12
N SER A 88 -1.75 -1.44 -23.74
CA SER A 88 -1.71 -1.01 -22.35
C SER A 88 -3.04 -1.21 -21.64
N ILE A 89 -3.02 -1.44 -20.33
CA ILE A 89 -4.21 -1.49 -19.48
C ILE A 89 -3.96 -0.70 -18.20
N ILE A 90 -4.89 0.18 -17.86
CA ILE A 90 -4.93 0.89 -16.58
C ILE A 90 -6.04 0.29 -15.71
N THR A 91 -5.70 -0.17 -14.51
CA THR A 91 -6.69 -0.46 -13.46
C THR A 91 -6.49 0.50 -12.28
N LEU A 92 -7.57 1.13 -11.82
CA LEU A 92 -7.59 1.88 -10.57
C LEU A 92 -8.23 1.02 -9.48
N LEU A 93 -7.46 0.69 -8.45
CA LEU A 93 -7.94 -0.01 -7.25
C LEU A 93 -8.27 1.01 -6.15
N ALA A 94 -9.42 0.81 -5.51
CA ALA A 94 -9.87 1.57 -4.36
C ALA A 94 -9.06 1.23 -3.09
N PRO A 95 -9.18 2.01 -1.99
CA PRO A 95 -8.44 1.76 -0.76
C PRO A 95 -8.70 0.41 -0.11
N ASP A 96 -9.84 -0.22 -0.38
CA ASP A 96 -10.19 -1.57 0.08
C ASP A 96 -9.64 -2.68 -0.84
N GLY A 97 -8.97 -2.31 -1.93
CA GLY A 97 -8.39 -3.22 -2.92
C GLY A 97 -9.35 -3.65 -4.04
N SER A 98 -10.62 -3.21 -4.01
CA SER A 98 -11.55 -3.47 -5.11
C SER A 98 -11.18 -2.69 -6.37
N THR A 99 -11.51 -3.22 -7.55
CA THR A 99 -11.38 -2.45 -8.80
C THR A 99 -12.44 -1.36 -8.86
N LEU A 100 -12.01 -0.11 -8.84
CA LEU A 100 -12.89 1.05 -9.01
C LEU A 100 -13.16 1.33 -10.49
N ALA A 101 -12.13 1.22 -11.34
CA ALA A 101 -12.23 1.46 -12.77
C ALA A 101 -11.11 0.74 -13.52
N GLU A 102 -11.35 0.40 -14.79
CA GLU A 102 -10.37 -0.19 -15.69
C GLU A 102 -10.62 0.35 -17.10
N ASN A 103 -9.55 0.57 -17.86
CA ASN A 103 -9.64 0.90 -19.28
C ASN A 103 -8.36 0.46 -20.01
N ASP A 104 -8.52 -0.12 -21.20
CA ASP A 104 -7.48 -0.52 -22.12
C ASP A 104 -7.41 0.38 -23.37
N ASP A 105 -8.50 1.07 -23.73
CA ASP A 105 -8.55 1.88 -24.95
C ASP A 105 -8.23 3.37 -24.76
N GLY A 106 -7.71 3.99 -25.83
CA GLY A 106 -7.50 5.42 -25.98
C GLY A 106 -8.45 6.01 -27.03
N PRO A 107 -8.75 7.31 -26.99
CA PRO A 107 -9.68 7.94 -27.94
C PRO A 107 -9.12 8.04 -29.38
N ASP A 108 -7.83 7.80 -29.56
CA ASP A 108 -7.11 7.90 -30.84
C ASP A 108 -7.03 6.58 -31.63
N GLY A 109 -7.59 5.49 -31.08
CA GLY A 109 -7.54 4.16 -31.69
C GLY A 109 -6.16 3.50 -31.63
N SER A 110 -5.24 4.03 -30.82
CA SER A 110 -3.98 3.37 -30.50
C SER A 110 -4.17 2.29 -29.41
N SER A 111 -3.11 1.55 -29.12
CA SER A 111 -3.03 0.59 -28.01
C SER A 111 -2.68 1.24 -26.66
N ASN A 112 -2.85 2.56 -26.57
CA ASN A 112 -2.63 3.34 -25.35
C ASN A 112 -3.97 3.49 -24.62
N SER A 113 -3.94 3.63 -23.29
CA SER A 113 -5.16 3.74 -22.49
C SER A 113 -5.33 5.11 -21.86
N LEU A 114 -6.58 5.58 -21.77
CA LEU A 114 -6.94 6.79 -21.02
C LEU A 114 -8.08 6.49 -20.04
N LEU A 115 -7.81 6.51 -18.74
CA LEU A 115 -8.82 6.32 -17.70
C LEU A 115 -9.25 7.66 -17.10
N PHE A 116 -10.55 7.92 -17.06
CA PHE A 116 -11.14 9.10 -16.42
C PHE A 116 -12.18 8.69 -15.38
N THR A 117 -12.06 9.17 -14.15
CA THR A 117 -13.03 8.81 -13.09
C THR A 117 -13.14 9.88 -12.00
N ARG A 118 -14.27 9.88 -11.30
CA ARG A 118 -14.54 10.75 -10.15
C ARG A 118 -14.37 9.97 -8.86
N ILE A 119 -13.57 10.51 -7.96
CA ILE A 119 -13.27 9.88 -6.68
C ILE A 119 -14.40 10.15 -5.68
N VAL A 120 -14.98 9.09 -5.14
CA VAL A 120 -16.13 9.17 -4.21
C VAL A 120 -15.71 9.07 -2.74
N GLU A 121 -14.51 8.55 -2.47
CA GLU A 121 -13.96 8.36 -1.13
C GLU A 121 -12.50 8.81 -1.05
N THR A 122 -12.14 9.48 0.05
CA THR A 122 -10.75 9.89 0.30
C THR A 122 -9.94 8.70 0.76
N GLY A 123 -8.79 8.45 0.15
CA GLY A 123 -7.93 7.33 0.54
C GLY A 123 -6.67 7.17 -0.32
N ASN A 124 -5.96 6.07 -0.07
CA ASN A 124 -4.84 5.65 -0.90
C ASN A 124 -5.35 4.69 -1.98
N TYR A 125 -5.24 5.11 -3.22
CA TYR A 125 -5.60 4.31 -4.39
C TYR A 125 -4.34 3.68 -4.97
N VAL A 126 -4.53 2.64 -5.78
CA VAL A 126 -3.46 2.04 -6.58
C VAL A 126 -3.80 2.14 -8.05
N ILE A 127 -2.90 2.73 -8.83
CA ILE A 127 -2.91 2.68 -10.29
C ILE A 127 -2.03 1.50 -10.67
N ARG A 128 -2.64 0.50 -11.28
CA ARG A 128 -1.97 -0.69 -11.80
C ARG A 128 -1.81 -0.58 -13.30
N VAL A 129 -0.57 -0.68 -13.75
CA VAL A 129 -0.16 -0.74 -15.16
C VAL A 129 0.04 -2.20 -15.53
N ARG A 130 -0.60 -2.64 -16.61
CA ARG A 130 -0.45 -3.98 -17.19
C ARG A 130 -0.37 -3.88 -18.71
N SER A 131 0.07 -4.96 -19.32
CA SER A 131 -0.15 -5.22 -20.74
C SER A 131 -1.42 -6.06 -20.96
N PHE A 132 -2.03 -5.90 -22.12
CA PHE A 132 -3.02 -6.81 -22.65
C PHE A 132 -2.32 -8.09 -23.12
N GLY A 133 -2.87 -9.25 -22.73
CA GLY A 133 -2.27 -10.55 -22.96
C GLY A 133 -1.14 -10.90 -21.96
N GLU A 134 -0.43 -12.00 -22.26
CA GLU A 134 0.41 -12.68 -21.27
C GLU A 134 1.88 -12.24 -21.28
N THR A 135 2.34 -11.48 -22.28
CA THR A 135 3.81 -11.28 -22.48
C THR A 135 4.25 -9.84 -22.70
N GLY A 136 3.34 -8.85 -22.66
CA GLY A 136 3.72 -7.47 -22.92
C GLY A 136 4.60 -6.91 -21.79
N VAL A 137 5.84 -6.56 -22.13
CA VAL A 137 6.82 -5.91 -21.26
C VAL A 137 7.53 -4.82 -22.07
N GLY A 138 8.14 -3.86 -21.39
CA GLY A 138 8.88 -2.78 -22.04
C GLY A 138 8.57 -1.41 -21.46
N ALA A 139 9.09 -0.39 -22.12
CA ALA A 139 8.99 0.98 -21.64
C ALA A 139 7.56 1.51 -21.78
N PHE A 140 7.17 2.35 -20.84
CA PHE A 140 5.92 3.09 -20.89
C PHE A 140 6.07 4.47 -20.28
N LYS A 141 5.06 5.29 -20.51
CA LYS A 141 4.88 6.60 -19.90
C LYS A 141 3.53 6.65 -19.23
N LEU A 142 3.52 7.00 -17.95
CA LEU A 142 2.34 7.12 -17.10
C LEU A 142 2.17 8.59 -16.71
N LYS A 143 1.02 9.17 -17.03
CA LYS A 143 0.66 10.53 -16.63
C LYS A 143 -0.59 10.51 -15.78
N VAL A 144 -0.52 11.11 -14.60
CA VAL A 144 -1.59 11.13 -13.61
C VAL A 144 -1.94 12.58 -13.31
N THR A 145 -3.17 12.97 -13.65
CA THR A 145 -3.65 14.35 -13.51
C THR A 145 -4.87 14.39 -12.58
N LYS A 146 -4.78 15.20 -11.53
CA LYS A 146 -5.93 15.57 -10.70
C LYS A 146 -6.53 16.85 -11.25
N LEU A 147 -7.65 16.73 -11.94
CA LEU A 147 -8.35 17.87 -12.51
C LEU A 147 -9.09 18.60 -11.41
N GLN A 148 -8.69 19.85 -11.18
CA GLN A 148 -9.41 20.74 -10.29
C GLN A 148 -10.70 21.21 -10.98
N PRO A 149 -11.81 21.33 -10.25
CA PRO A 149 -12.98 22.04 -10.76
C PRO A 149 -12.58 23.46 -11.19
N ILE A 150 -13.07 23.91 -12.34
CA ILE A 150 -12.96 25.32 -12.74
C ILE A 150 -13.72 26.12 -11.67
N LYS A 151 -13.05 27.09 -11.04
CA LYS A 151 -13.66 28.01 -10.07
C LYS A 151 -14.47 29.10 -10.77
#